data_AF-A0AA50E2V8-F1
#
_entry.id   AF-A0AA50E2V8-F1
#
_cell.length_a   1.000
_cell.length_b   1.000
_cell.length_c   1.000
_cell.angle_alpha   90.00
_cell.angle_beta   90.00
_cell.angle_gamma   90.00
#
_symmetry.space_group_name_H-M   'P 1'
#
loop_
_entity.id
_entity.type
_entity.pdbx_description
1 polymer ?
#
loop_
_entity_poly.entity_id
_entity_poly.type
_entity_poly.pdbx_seq_one_letter_code
_entity_poly.pdbx_strand_id
1 'polypeptide(L)'
;MESKLNSIPGDALGYLRRLDQRWQALCQGNLPPAVEVAQKVNTNLGEADFDAVICGGTLGILLAASLQIRGWQVVVIERGKLQGRAQEWNISRQELQTFVELELLTSEELETAIASEYNPGRIAFHGGKNFG
;
A
#
# COMPACT_ATOMS: atom_id res chain seq x y z
N MET A 1 27.85 6.83 -12.82
CA MET A 1 26.43 6.71 -12.45
C MET A 1 26.02 5.26 -12.20
N GLU A 2 26.45 4.32 -13.05
CA GLU A 2 26.17 2.87 -12.85
C GLU A 2 26.74 2.28 -11.54
N SER A 3 27.91 2.75 -11.07
CA SER A 3 28.56 2.16 -9.88
C SER A 3 27.84 2.44 -8.55
N LYS A 4 26.97 3.46 -8.47
CA LYS A 4 26.17 3.75 -7.26
C LYS A 4 24.84 2.99 -7.21
N LEU A 5 24.38 2.45 -8.34
CA LEU A 5 23.12 1.70 -8.41
C LEU A 5 23.32 0.23 -8.01
N ASN A 6 24.52 -0.32 -8.24
CA ASN A 6 24.88 -1.67 -7.79
C ASN A 6 25.09 -1.80 -6.28
N SER A 7 25.18 -0.69 -5.54
CA SER A 7 25.31 -0.68 -4.07
C SER A 7 23.97 -0.68 -3.33
N ILE A 8 22.84 -0.64 -4.04
CA ILE A 8 21.51 -0.71 -3.44
C ILE A 8 21.09 -2.18 -3.35
N PRO A 9 20.55 -2.66 -2.22
CA PRO A 9 20.08 -4.04 -2.10
C PRO A 9 19.01 -4.37 -3.16
N GLY A 10 19.23 -5.44 -3.92
CA GLY A 10 18.33 -5.90 -4.99
C GLY A 10 18.72 -5.42 -6.41
N ASP A 11 17.99 -5.88 -7.42
CA ASP A 11 18.23 -5.56 -8.84
C ASP A 11 17.70 -4.15 -9.22
N ALA A 12 18.12 -3.12 -8.50
CA ALA A 12 17.63 -1.75 -8.70
C ALA A 12 17.83 -1.25 -10.14
N LEU A 13 19.00 -1.56 -10.72
CA LEU A 13 19.31 -1.22 -12.11
C LEU A 13 18.40 -1.96 -13.09
N GLY A 14 18.13 -3.25 -12.89
CA GLY A 14 17.20 -3.98 -13.72
C GLY A 14 15.76 -3.50 -13.57
N TYR A 15 15.34 -3.07 -12.38
CA TYR A 15 14.02 -2.43 -12.20
C TYR A 15 13.90 -1.13 -13.00
N LEU A 16 14.91 -0.27 -12.93
CA LEU A 16 14.93 0.98 -13.70
C LEU A 16 14.91 0.72 -15.21
N ARG A 17 15.71 -0.24 -15.69
CA ARG A 17 15.72 -0.64 -17.11
C ARG A 17 14.35 -1.17 -17.56
N ARG A 18 13.68 -1.98 -16.74
CA ARG A 18 12.31 -2.48 -17.03
C ARG A 18 11.28 -1.35 -17.07
N LEU A 19 11.40 -0.37 -16.18
CA LEU A 19 10.54 0.82 -16.17
C LEU A 19 10.75 1.68 -17.42
N ASP A 20 11.99 1.93 -17.80
CA ASP A 20 12.34 2.72 -18.98
C ASP A 20 11.83 2.07 -20.28
N GLN A 21 12.01 0.75 -20.41
CA GLN A 21 11.46 -0.01 -21.54
C GLN A 21 9.93 0.07 -21.61
N ARG A 22 9.24 -0.03 -20.47
CA ARG A 22 7.77 0.13 -20.39
C ARG A 22 7.33 1.54 -20.76
N TRP A 23 8.06 2.56 -20.32
CA TRP A 23 7.81 3.95 -20.66
C TRP A 23 7.97 4.21 -22.16
N GLN A 24 9.05 3.72 -22.77
CA GLN A 24 9.28 3.85 -24.21
C GLN A 24 8.16 3.15 -25.01
N ALA A 25 7.75 1.95 -24.61
CA ALA A 25 6.63 1.23 -25.24
C ALA A 25 5.30 2.00 -25.14
N LEU A 26 5.03 2.63 -23.99
CA LEU A 26 3.89 3.53 -23.78
C LEU A 26 3.92 4.71 -24.76
N CYS A 27 5.05 5.42 -24.86
CA CYS A 27 5.21 6.57 -25.75
C CYS A 27 5.07 6.19 -27.24
N GLN A 28 5.42 4.96 -27.61
CA GLN A 28 5.32 4.44 -28.97
C GLN A 28 3.95 3.81 -29.28
N GLY A 29 3.02 3.80 -28.32
CA GLY A 29 1.71 3.17 -28.46
C GLY A 29 1.75 1.64 -28.56
N ASN A 30 2.89 1.02 -28.27
CA ASN A 30 3.13 -0.42 -28.41
C ASN A 30 2.98 -1.11 -27.05
N LEU A 31 1.82 -0.91 -26.42
CA LEU A 31 1.51 -1.55 -25.16
C LEU A 31 1.28 -3.05 -25.38
N PRO A 32 1.91 -3.94 -24.59
CA PRO A 32 1.52 -5.34 -24.60
C PRO A 32 0.01 -5.43 -24.29
N PRO A 33 -0.72 -6.38 -24.89
CA PRO A 33 -2.13 -6.58 -24.59
C PRO A 33 -2.31 -6.69 -23.08
N ALA A 34 -3.40 -6.11 -22.57
CA ALA A 34 -3.72 -6.12 -21.14
C ALA A 34 -3.53 -7.55 -20.63
N VAL A 35 -2.51 -7.74 -19.79
CA VAL A 35 -2.27 -9.04 -19.16
C VAL A 35 -3.56 -9.38 -18.44
N GLU A 36 -4.11 -10.55 -18.71
CA GLU A 36 -5.26 -11.05 -17.95
C GLU A 36 -4.78 -11.23 -16.50
N VAL A 37 -5.01 -10.21 -15.66
CA VAL A 37 -4.41 -10.11 -14.31
C VAL A 37 -5.04 -11.13 -13.35
N ALA A 38 -6.13 -11.78 -13.77
CA ALA A 38 -6.85 -12.77 -12.99
C ALA A 38 -6.87 -14.10 -13.75
N GLN A 39 -6.22 -15.11 -13.19
CA GLN A 39 -6.51 -16.48 -13.58
C GLN A 39 -7.86 -16.87 -12.96
N LYS A 40 -8.83 -17.23 -13.80
CA LYS A 40 -10.09 -17.77 -13.30
C LYS A 40 -9.83 -19.14 -12.69
N VAL A 41 -9.91 -19.22 -11.36
CA VAL A 41 -9.85 -20.48 -10.64
C VAL A 41 -11.29 -20.96 -10.44
N ASN A 42 -11.63 -22.15 -10.95
CA ASN A 42 -13.00 -22.71 -10.86
C ASN A 42 -13.28 -23.40 -9.50
N THR A 43 -12.53 -23.03 -8.46
CA THR A 43 -12.77 -23.54 -7.12
C THR A 43 -13.95 -22.77 -6.53
N ASN A 44 -15.03 -23.49 -6.22
CA ASN A 44 -16.13 -22.90 -5.46
C ASN A 44 -15.62 -22.56 -4.05
N LEU A 45 -15.64 -21.28 -3.70
CA LEU A 45 -15.23 -20.80 -2.36
C LEU A 45 -16.34 -21.01 -1.31
N GLY A 46 -17.45 -21.61 -1.70
CA GLY A 46 -18.68 -21.68 -0.93
C GLY A 46 -19.55 -20.45 -1.16
N GLU A 47 -20.77 -20.51 -0.63
CA GLU A 47 -21.62 -19.34 -0.47
C GLU A 47 -21.30 -18.73 0.90
N ALA A 48 -20.97 -17.45 0.90
CA ALA A 48 -20.75 -16.69 2.11
C ALA A 48 -21.34 -15.29 1.89
N ASP A 49 -22.24 -14.89 2.78
CA ASP A 49 -22.79 -13.56 2.79
C ASP A 49 -21.81 -12.63 3.50
N PHE A 50 -21.46 -11.54 2.82
CA PHE A 50 -20.63 -10.47 3.37
C PHE A 50 -21.34 -9.15 3.13
N ASP A 51 -21.27 -8.26 4.09
CA ASP A 51 -21.78 -6.90 3.96
C ASP A 51 -20.86 -6.02 3.11
N ALA A 52 -19.55 -6.31 3.12
CA ALA A 52 -18.55 -5.54 2.37
C ALA A 52 -17.37 -6.40 1.87
N VAL A 53 -16.85 -6.01 0.70
CA VAL A 53 -15.64 -6.58 0.09
C VAL A 53 -14.59 -5.49 -0.01
N ILE A 54 -13.40 -5.74 0.55
CA ILE A 54 -12.26 -4.83 0.49
C ILE A 54 -11.18 -5.42 -0.40
N CYS A 55 -10.87 -4.73 -1.51
CA CYS A 55 -9.82 -5.12 -2.43
C CYS A 55 -8.50 -4.41 -2.08
N GLY A 56 -7.51 -5.18 -1.63
CA GLY A 56 -6.19 -4.72 -1.21
C GLY A 56 -6.00 -4.86 0.30
N GLY A 57 -5.05 -5.71 0.69
CA GLY A 57 -4.81 -6.07 2.08
C GLY A 57 -3.84 -5.16 2.84
N THR A 58 -3.00 -4.38 2.15
CA THR A 58 -1.93 -3.60 2.82
C THR A 58 -2.47 -2.61 3.85
N LEU A 59 -3.37 -1.71 3.44
CA LEU A 59 -4.04 -0.78 4.35
C LEU A 59 -5.52 -1.11 4.52
N GLY A 60 -6.12 -1.81 3.55
CA GLY A 60 -7.52 -2.23 3.61
C GLY A 60 -7.83 -3.16 4.78
N ILE A 61 -6.82 -3.85 5.32
CA ILE A 61 -6.98 -4.67 6.53
C ILE A 61 -7.35 -3.85 7.77
N LEU A 62 -6.87 -2.60 7.87
CA LEU A 62 -7.22 -1.70 8.98
C LEU A 62 -8.70 -1.31 8.91
N LEU A 63 -9.20 -1.04 7.71
CA LEU A 63 -10.61 -0.76 7.48
C LEU A 63 -11.47 -2.01 7.74
N ALA A 64 -11.02 -3.17 7.26
CA ALA A 64 -11.71 -4.45 7.47
C ALA A 64 -11.84 -4.77 8.96
N ALA A 65 -10.76 -4.64 9.72
CA ALA A 65 -10.74 -4.83 11.16
C ALA A 65 -11.68 -3.83 11.88
N SER A 66 -11.66 -2.55 11.48
CA SER A 66 -12.54 -1.53 12.06
C SER A 66 -14.02 -1.85 11.86
N LEU A 67 -14.38 -2.37 10.69
CA LEU A 67 -15.73 -2.81 10.37
C LEU A 67 -16.10 -4.09 11.12
N GLN A 68 -15.17 -5.04 11.22
CA GLN A 68 -15.38 -6.28 11.94
C GLN A 68 -15.60 -6.04 13.44
N ILE A 69 -14.85 -5.13 14.06
CA ILE A 69 -15.05 -4.68 15.46
C ILE A 69 -16.46 -4.14 15.65
N ARG A 70 -17.01 -3.46 14.63
CA ARG A 70 -18.38 -2.92 14.60
C ARG A 70 -19.46 -3.96 14.26
N GLY A 71 -19.09 -5.23 14.09
CA GLY A 71 -20.01 -6.34 13.85
C GLY A 71 -20.34 -6.63 12.39
N TRP A 72 -19.64 -6.02 11.43
CA TRP A 72 -19.86 -6.26 10.00
C TRP A 72 -19.15 -7.53 9.53
N GLN A 73 -19.79 -8.27 8.61
CA GLN A 73 -19.18 -9.40 7.92
C GLN A 73 -18.41 -8.88 6.70
N VAL A 74 -17.07 -8.88 6.79
CA VAL A 74 -16.22 -8.29 5.75
C VAL A 74 -15.24 -9.33 5.21
N VAL A 75 -14.99 -9.29 3.91
CA VAL A 75 -13.94 -10.08 3.24
C VAL A 75 -12.88 -9.18 2.62
N VAL A 76 -11.62 -9.58 2.78
CA VAL A 76 -10.46 -8.89 2.18
C VAL A 76 -9.88 -9.73 1.06
N ILE A 77 -9.71 -9.13 -0.11
CA ILE A 77 -9.09 -9.76 -1.27
C ILE A 77 -7.74 -9.11 -1.51
N GLU A 78 -6.67 -9.91 -1.46
CA GLU A 78 -5.29 -9.46 -1.71
C GLU A 78 -4.65 -10.35 -2.77
N ARG A 79 -3.78 -9.79 -3.60
CA ARG A 79 -3.07 -10.53 -4.65
C ARG A 79 -2.04 -11.49 -4.04
N GLY A 80 -1.38 -11.06 -2.98
CA GLY A 80 -0.38 -11.85 -2.25
C GLY A 80 -0.93 -12.54 -1.00
N LYS A 81 -0.04 -13.19 -0.25
CA LYS A 81 -0.34 -13.59 1.12
C LYS A 81 -0.59 -12.33 1.95
N LEU A 82 -1.69 -12.31 2.69
CA LEU A 82 -1.97 -11.27 3.67
C LEU A 82 -1.04 -11.47 4.87
N GLN A 83 0.08 -10.74 4.89
CA GLN A 83 1.09 -10.80 5.94
C GLN A 83 1.78 -9.44 6.09
N GLY A 84 2.36 -9.21 7.26
CA GLY A 84 3.17 -8.02 7.52
C GLY A 84 4.30 -7.86 6.51
N ARG A 85 4.60 -6.61 6.15
CA ARG A 85 5.69 -6.24 5.23
C ARG A 85 6.61 -5.27 5.94
N ALA A 86 7.91 -5.35 5.66
CA ALA A 86 8.87 -4.33 6.05
C ALA A 86 8.69 -3.10 5.14
N GLN A 87 7.56 -2.41 5.31
CA GLN A 87 7.23 -1.17 4.61
C GLN A 87 6.93 -0.11 5.65
N GLU A 88 7.78 0.90 5.69
CA GLU A 88 7.52 2.13 6.41
C GLU A 88 6.72 3.08 5.51
N TRP A 89 5.82 3.83 6.11
CA TRP A 89 4.98 4.80 5.44
C TRP A 89 4.86 6.03 6.33
N ASN A 90 4.73 7.20 5.71
CA ASN A 90 4.65 8.46 6.43
C ASN A 90 3.19 8.78 6.78
N ILE A 91 2.95 9.16 8.02
CA ILE A 91 1.63 9.53 8.55
C ILE A 91 1.79 10.51 9.71
N SER A 92 0.84 11.43 9.86
CA SER A 92 0.84 12.36 10.99
C SER A 92 0.41 11.67 12.30
N ARG A 93 0.84 12.23 13.42
CA ARG A 93 0.41 11.76 14.76
C ARG A 93 -1.11 11.84 14.95
N GLN A 94 -1.74 12.84 14.34
CA GLN A 94 -3.19 13.01 14.37
C GLN A 94 -3.91 11.89 13.62
N GLU A 95 -3.44 11.51 12.44
CA GLU A 95 -4.03 10.40 11.68
C GLU A 95 -3.77 9.05 12.38
N LEU A 96 -2.62 8.88 13.04
CA LEU A 96 -2.34 7.68 13.84
C LEU A 96 -3.30 7.52 15.03
N GLN A 97 -3.72 8.63 15.65
CA GLN A 97 -4.67 8.60 16.77
C GLN A 97 -6.00 7.97 16.36
N THR A 98 -6.40 8.09 15.10
CA THR A 98 -7.60 7.43 14.57
C THR A 98 -7.55 5.91 14.74
N PHE A 99 -6.38 5.27 14.77
CA PHE A 99 -6.29 3.82 15.02
C PHE A 99 -6.69 3.44 16.45
N VAL A 100 -6.38 4.29 17.43
CA VAL A 100 -6.82 4.08 18.81
C VAL A 100 -8.32 4.36 18.94
N GLU A 101 -8.82 5.42 18.30
CA GLU A 101 -10.26 5.75 18.27
C GLU A 101 -11.10 4.66 17.59
N LEU A 102 -10.53 3.95 16.63
CA LEU A 102 -11.16 2.82 15.95
C LEU A 102 -10.96 1.48 16.67
N GLU A 103 -10.31 1.48 17.84
CA GLU A 103 -9.98 0.29 18.64
C GLU A 103 -9.11 -0.73 17.87
N LEU A 104 -8.35 -0.25 16.87
CA LEU A 104 -7.41 -1.07 16.11
C LEU A 104 -6.11 -1.34 16.85
N LEU A 105 -5.69 -0.40 17.69
CA LEU A 105 -4.49 -0.44 18.50
C LEU A 105 -4.79 0.17 19.86
N THR A 106 -4.14 -0.32 20.91
CA THR A 106 -4.05 0.44 22.16
C THR A 106 -3.07 1.61 22.02
N SER A 107 -3.09 2.54 22.97
CA SER A 107 -2.09 3.62 23.01
C SER A 107 -0.66 3.08 23.09
N GLU A 108 -0.44 2.00 23.86
CA GLU A 108 0.87 1.36 23.99
C GLU A 108 1.33 0.66 22.71
N GLU A 109 0.40 -0.01 22.02
CA GLU A 109 0.68 -0.65 20.72
C GLU A 109 1.01 0.39 19.65
N LEU A 110 0.32 1.54 19.67
CA LEU A 110 0.58 2.64 18.75
C LEU A 110 2.00 3.19 18.93
N GLU A 111 2.44 3.44 20.16
CA GLU A 111 3.82 3.92 20.41
C GLU A 111 4.88 2.91 19.92
N THR A 112 4.58 1.61 20.00
CA THR A 112 5.47 0.55 19.50
C THR A 112 5.50 0.48 17.97
N ALA A 113 4.43 0.91 17.29
CA ALA A 113 4.32 0.90 15.83
C ALA A 113 5.08 2.07 15.16
N ILE A 114 5.44 3.12 15.91
CA ILE A 114 6.17 4.28 15.39
C ILE A 114 7.66 3.94 15.28
N ALA A 115 8.13 3.68 14.06
CA ALA A 115 9.54 3.36 13.82
C ALA A 115 10.47 4.57 13.90
N SER A 116 10.00 5.75 13.51
CA SER A 116 10.78 7.00 13.49
C SER A 116 9.88 8.22 13.41
N GLU A 117 10.29 9.30 14.07
CA GLU A 117 9.63 10.60 13.98
C GLU A 117 10.54 11.62 13.29
N TYR A 118 9.96 12.50 12.47
CA TYR A 118 10.69 13.59 11.83
C TYR A 118 9.88 14.87 11.84
N ASN A 119 10.57 16.02 11.88
CA ASN A 119 9.91 17.32 11.79
C ASN A 119 9.20 17.46 10.44
N PRO A 120 7.93 17.92 10.40
CA PRO A 120 7.14 17.97 9.17
C PRO A 120 7.89 18.68 8.04
N GLY A 121 8.31 17.87 7.07
CA GLY A 121 8.97 18.34 5.86
C GLY A 121 7.91 18.72 4.83
N ARG A 122 7.79 20.02 4.53
CA ARG A 122 6.92 20.47 3.44
C ARG A 122 7.65 20.30 2.11
N ILE A 123 7.17 19.38 1.27
CA ILE A 123 7.56 19.33 -0.13
C ILE A 123 6.65 20.28 -0.90
N ALA A 124 7.24 21.34 -1.46
CA ALA A 124 6.54 22.29 -2.32
C ALA A 124 7.32 22.47 -3.62
N PHE A 125 6.60 22.72 -4.71
CA PHE A 125 7.25 23.15 -5.95
C PHE A 125 7.92 24.51 -5.73
N HIS A 126 9.10 24.69 -6.33
CA HIS A 126 9.80 25.97 -6.29
C HIS A 126 8.90 27.08 -6.88
N GLY A 127 8.59 28.11 -6.08
CA GLY A 127 7.66 29.18 -6.45
C GLY A 127 6.17 28.89 -6.21
N GLY A 128 5.82 27.73 -5.64
CA GLY A 128 4.44 27.40 -5.28
C GLY A 128 3.94 28.28 -4.13
N LYS A 129 2.71 28.81 -4.26
CA LYS A 129 2.07 29.62 -3.21
C LYS A 129 1.95 28.83 -1.90
N ASN A 130 2.19 29.51 -0.79
CA ASN A 130 1.89 29.00 0.54
C ASN A 130 0.39 29.13 0.78
N PHE A 131 -0.28 28.00 0.99
CA PHE A 131 -1.59 27.98 1.63
C PHE A 131 -1.35 27.48 3.05
N GLY A 132 -1.46 28.37 4.01
CA GLY A 132 -1.42 28.10 5.44
C GLY A 132 -2.76 28.46 6.05
#